data_AF-A0A434AFP1-F1
#
_entry.id   AF-A0A434AFP1-F1
#
_cell.length_a   1.000
_cell.length_b   1.000
_cell.length_c   1.000
_cell.angle_alpha   90.00
_cell.angle_beta   90.00
_cell.angle_gamma   90.00
#
_symmetry.space_group_name_H-M   'P 1'
#
loop_
_entity.id
_entity.type
_entity.pdbx_description
1 polymer ?
#
loop_
_entity_poly.entity_id
_entity_poly.type
_entity_poly.pdbx_seq_one_letter_code
_entity_poly.pdbx_strand_id
1 'polypeptide(L)'
;MVKFSKIIFLSLLIFTVGFSACKKNTKTQEKAKTTKVVKKKKESPKPIVKAKPIVKKKLKPEVEKRPNKYFLIVASFQKQANAERMQEQLNKNGYNSEIHPAANGFYRVSYKSFSDRKLAFKELKNVRSTEEHHDTWLYIKR
;
A
#
# COMPACT_ATOMS: atom_id res chain seq x y z
N MET A 1 -28.70 26.40 43.76
CA MET A 1 -27.76 26.26 44.89
C MET A 1 -27.17 24.86 44.85
N VAL A 2 -26.00 24.70 44.22
CA VAL A 2 -25.32 23.40 44.04
C VAL A 2 -24.33 23.24 45.19
N LYS A 3 -24.53 22.21 46.03
CA LYS A 3 -23.67 21.90 47.18
C LYS A 3 -22.43 21.15 46.69
N PHE A 4 -21.30 21.85 46.70
CA PHE A 4 -19.97 21.28 46.55
C PHE A 4 -19.62 20.42 47.77
N SER A 5 -19.54 19.10 47.58
CA SER A 5 -18.93 18.22 48.57
C SER A 5 -17.43 18.11 48.30
N LYS A 6 -16.65 18.69 49.21
CA LYS A 6 -15.21 18.55 49.31
C LYS A 6 -14.91 17.27 50.09
N ILE A 7 -14.35 16.26 49.45
CA ILE A 7 -13.57 15.22 50.14
C ILE A 7 -12.24 15.10 49.39
N ILE A 8 -11.29 15.90 49.86
CA ILE A 8 -9.87 15.77 49.55
C ILE A 8 -9.27 15.05 50.76
N PHE A 9 -8.43 14.05 50.47
CA PHE A 9 -7.20 13.66 51.16
C PHE A 9 -7.03 12.15 51.42
N LEU A 10 -5.92 11.66 50.87
CA LEU A 10 -4.94 10.77 51.50
C LEU A 10 -5.08 9.25 51.24
N SER A 11 -4.36 8.76 50.23
CA SER A 11 -3.27 7.79 50.46
C SER A 11 -2.52 7.49 49.16
N LEU A 12 -1.23 7.82 49.20
CA LEU A 12 -0.20 7.57 48.20
C LEU A 12 0.45 6.21 48.55
N LEU A 13 0.41 5.22 47.66
CA LEU A 13 1.44 4.16 47.68
C LEU A 13 1.71 3.60 46.27
N ILE A 14 2.99 3.62 45.96
CA ILE A 14 3.68 3.32 44.72
C ILE A 14 3.82 1.81 44.54
N PHE A 15 3.55 1.28 43.34
CA PHE A 15 4.21 0.07 42.84
C PHE A 15 4.62 0.25 41.37
N THR A 16 5.83 0.79 41.21
CA THR A 16 6.60 0.80 39.97
C THR A 16 7.37 -0.52 39.85
N VAL A 17 7.11 -1.28 38.78
CA VAL A 17 7.93 -2.39 38.27
C VAL A 17 7.63 -2.48 36.76
N GLY A 18 8.53 -2.50 35.80
CA GLY A 18 9.98 -2.33 35.72
C GLY A 18 10.29 -2.34 34.23
N PHE A 19 10.70 -1.19 33.66
CA PHE A 19 11.03 -1.06 32.24
C PHE A 19 12.51 -1.44 32.06
N SER A 20 12.75 -2.70 31.67
CA SER A 20 14.11 -3.16 31.34
C SER A 20 14.57 -2.62 29.99
N ALA A 21 15.75 -2.00 30.03
CA ALA A 21 16.44 -1.33 28.95
C ALA A 21 17.06 -2.31 27.94
N CYS A 22 17.18 -1.88 26.68
CA CYS A 22 18.44 -2.02 25.97
C CYS A 22 18.61 -0.92 24.92
N LYS A 23 19.62 -0.09 25.20
CA LYS A 23 20.18 0.99 24.41
C LYS A 23 21.12 0.41 23.36
N LYS A 24 20.97 0.78 22.09
CA LYS A 24 22.11 0.81 21.14
C LYS A 24 21.97 1.96 20.17
N ASN A 25 22.97 2.82 20.26
CA ASN A 25 23.15 4.07 19.54
C ASN A 25 24.06 3.80 18.34
N THR A 26 23.78 4.39 17.18
CA THR A 26 24.75 4.84 16.15
C THR A 26 23.93 5.72 15.18
N LYS A 27 23.92 7.04 15.40
CA LYS A 27 24.75 8.06 14.74
C LYS A 27 24.55 8.17 13.21
N THR A 28 23.84 9.25 12.87
CA THR A 28 24.27 10.34 11.97
C THR A 28 24.61 10.02 10.51
N GLN A 29 23.86 10.65 9.59
CA GLN A 29 24.32 11.61 8.56
C GLN A 29 23.11 11.98 7.70
N GLU A 30 22.46 13.12 7.95
CA GLU A 30 22.82 14.48 7.51
C GLU A 30 22.76 14.69 5.99
N LYS A 31 21.92 15.66 5.67
CA LYS A 31 21.48 16.15 4.37
C LYS A 31 22.43 17.28 3.95
N ALA A 32 22.55 17.45 2.62
CA ALA A 32 22.99 18.65 1.91
C ALA A 32 24.49 18.83 1.65
N LYS A 33 24.86 18.75 0.36
CA LYS A 33 25.38 19.87 -0.47
C LYS A 33 25.89 19.30 -1.80
N THR A 34 25.35 19.69 -2.95
CA THR A 34 25.67 20.93 -3.68
C THR A 34 27.08 20.88 -4.28
N THR A 35 27.10 20.53 -5.58
CA THR A 35 27.67 21.39 -6.64
C THR A 35 29.19 21.47 -6.81
N LYS A 36 29.61 21.13 -8.04
CA LYS A 36 30.74 21.65 -8.86
C LYS A 36 32.18 21.36 -8.42
N VAL A 37 32.91 20.63 -9.29
CA VAL A 37 34.26 20.96 -9.80
C VAL A 37 34.35 20.39 -11.24
N VAL A 38 34.14 21.19 -12.31
CA VAL A 38 35.14 21.90 -13.16
C VAL A 38 35.75 20.97 -14.26
N LYS A 39 35.33 21.06 -15.54
CA LYS A 39 35.81 21.94 -16.66
C LYS A 39 37.30 21.69 -17.01
N LYS A 40 37.70 21.31 -18.24
CA LYS A 40 37.93 22.17 -19.43
C LYS A 40 38.58 21.30 -20.55
N LYS A 41 37.96 21.04 -21.72
CA LYS A 41 37.90 21.79 -23.01
C LYS A 41 39.08 21.52 -24.00
N LYS A 42 38.75 20.94 -25.17
CA LYS A 42 39.08 21.33 -26.58
C LYS A 42 38.71 20.13 -27.50
N GLU A 43 38.18 20.19 -28.71
CA GLU A 43 37.77 21.23 -29.67
C GLU A 43 36.93 20.51 -30.78
N SER A 44 35.92 21.17 -31.38
CA SER A 44 34.99 20.66 -32.43
C SER A 44 35.56 20.92 -33.86
N PRO A 45 35.00 20.43 -35.02
CA PRO A 45 33.56 20.48 -35.40
C PRO A 45 32.95 19.38 -36.34
N LYS A 46 31.63 19.11 -36.15
CA LYS A 46 30.45 18.75 -37.05
C LYS A 46 30.62 18.02 -38.43
N PRO A 47 29.57 17.36 -39.02
CA PRO A 47 28.12 17.35 -38.69
C PRO A 47 27.30 16.01 -38.80
N ILE A 48 26.22 15.93 -37.99
CA ILE A 48 24.84 15.43 -38.27
C ILE A 48 24.64 14.10 -39.05
N VAL A 49 24.07 13.05 -38.42
CA VAL A 49 22.79 12.39 -38.81
C VAL A 49 22.14 11.72 -37.57
N LYS A 50 20.85 12.00 -37.35
CA LYS A 50 20.01 11.48 -36.27
C LYS A 50 19.58 10.03 -36.55
N ALA A 51 19.86 9.10 -35.64
CA ALA A 51 19.20 7.78 -35.61
C ALA A 51 18.52 7.59 -34.24
N LYS A 52 17.18 7.56 -34.24
CA LYS A 52 16.36 7.21 -33.09
C LYS A 52 16.68 5.76 -32.67
N PRO A 53 16.89 5.45 -31.38
CA PRO A 53 16.92 4.05 -30.97
C PRO A 53 15.50 3.49 -31.05
N ILE A 54 15.29 2.56 -31.98
CA ILE A 54 14.08 1.73 -32.07
C ILE A 54 14.02 0.92 -30.78
N VAL A 55 13.15 1.35 -29.87
CA VAL A 55 12.79 0.59 -28.67
C VAL A 55 12.12 -0.69 -29.17
N LYS A 56 12.83 -1.82 -29.06
CA LYS A 56 12.30 -3.16 -29.31
C LYS A 56 11.08 -3.37 -28.40
N LYS A 57 9.89 -3.13 -28.94
CA LYS A 57 8.61 -3.48 -28.30
C LYS A 57 8.59 -4.99 -28.16
N LYS A 58 8.94 -5.49 -26.96
CA LYS A 58 8.78 -6.88 -26.58
C LYS A 58 7.28 -7.13 -26.54
N LEU A 59 6.71 -7.55 -27.67
CA LEU A 59 5.33 -7.99 -27.80
C LEU A 59 5.15 -9.14 -26.80
N LYS A 60 4.50 -8.85 -25.67
CA LYS A 60 3.97 -9.89 -24.80
C LYS A 60 2.86 -10.59 -25.60
N PRO A 61 2.84 -11.93 -25.65
CA PRO A 61 1.77 -12.65 -26.31
C PRO A 61 0.42 -12.18 -25.76
N GLU A 62 -0.53 -11.91 -26.65
CA GLU A 62 -1.93 -11.69 -26.33
C GLU A 62 -2.47 -13.02 -25.78
N VAL A 63 -2.23 -13.28 -24.50
CA VAL A 63 -2.86 -14.38 -23.78
C VAL A 63 -4.33 -14.02 -23.73
N GLU A 64 -5.18 -14.81 -24.39
CA GLU A 64 -6.64 -14.72 -24.23
C GLU A 64 -6.94 -14.62 -22.73
N LYS A 65 -7.37 -13.43 -22.30
CA LYS A 65 -7.61 -13.15 -20.89
C LYS A 65 -8.86 -13.90 -20.49
N ARG A 66 -8.68 -15.11 -19.96
CA ARG A 66 -9.72 -15.81 -19.20
C ARG A 66 -10.32 -14.83 -18.18
N PRO A 67 -11.65 -14.82 -18.00
CA PRO A 67 -12.29 -13.91 -17.07
C PRO A 67 -11.77 -14.13 -15.65
N ASN A 68 -11.69 -13.05 -14.87
CA ASN A 68 -11.28 -13.13 -13.48
C ASN A 68 -12.35 -13.83 -12.65
N LYS A 69 -11.91 -14.79 -11.83
CA LYS A 69 -12.76 -15.59 -10.93
C LYS A 69 -12.39 -15.41 -9.46
N TYR A 70 -11.18 -14.94 -9.19
CA TYR A 70 -10.58 -14.87 -7.87
C TYR A 70 -10.27 -13.41 -7.52
N PHE A 71 -10.86 -12.91 -6.45
CA PHE A 71 -10.80 -11.50 -6.06
C PHE A 71 -10.28 -11.38 -4.63
N LEU A 72 -9.21 -10.61 -4.43
CA LEU A 72 -8.65 -10.37 -3.10
C LEU A 72 -9.34 -9.18 -2.46
N ILE A 73 -10.16 -9.43 -1.45
CA ILE A 73 -11.00 -8.45 -0.78
C ILE A 73 -10.27 -7.88 0.42
N VAL A 74 -10.17 -6.54 0.47
CA VAL A 74 -9.53 -5.80 1.57
C VAL A 74 -10.53 -5.15 2.52
N ALA A 75 -11.77 -4.93 2.07
CA ALA A 75 -12.81 -4.30 2.87
C ALA A 75 -14.22 -4.72 2.40
N SER A 76 -15.20 -4.56 3.27
CA SER A 76 -16.61 -4.78 2.98
C SER A 76 -17.46 -3.77 3.72
N PHE A 77 -18.27 -3.00 2.99
CA PHE A 77 -19.05 -1.88 3.55
C PHE A 77 -20.54 -2.10 3.37
N GLN A 78 -21.35 -1.70 4.35
CA GLN A 78 -22.80 -1.71 4.21
C GLN A 78 -23.30 -0.57 3.31
N LYS A 79 -22.64 0.60 3.34
CA LYS A 79 -22.98 1.75 2.48
C LYS A 79 -22.16 1.70 1.19
N GLN A 80 -22.81 1.73 0.04
CA GLN A 80 -22.16 1.70 -1.28
C GLN A 80 -21.15 2.85 -1.45
N ALA A 81 -21.49 4.07 -1.03
CA ALA A 81 -20.60 5.24 -1.12
C ALA A 81 -19.25 5.04 -0.39
N ASN A 82 -19.20 4.22 0.67
CA ASN A 82 -17.94 3.91 1.35
C ASN A 82 -17.09 2.93 0.53
N ALA A 83 -17.73 1.95 -0.13
CA ALA A 83 -17.05 1.03 -1.03
C ALA A 83 -16.47 1.77 -2.25
N GLU A 84 -17.21 2.73 -2.81
CA GLU A 84 -16.78 3.57 -3.94
C GLU A 84 -15.55 4.42 -3.57
N ARG A 85 -15.56 5.07 -2.40
CA ARG A 85 -14.39 5.83 -1.93
C ARG A 85 -13.14 4.95 -1.78
N MET A 86 -13.29 3.78 -1.18
CA MET A 86 -12.18 2.83 -1.04
C MET A 86 -11.68 2.35 -2.41
N GLN A 87 -12.59 2.01 -3.32
CA GLN A 87 -12.24 1.61 -4.70
C GLN A 87 -11.47 2.74 -5.41
N GLU A 88 -11.92 3.99 -5.28
CA GLU A 88 -11.26 5.14 -5.87
C GLU A 88 -9.85 5.35 -5.30
N GLN A 89 -9.67 5.19 -3.98
CA GLN A 89 -8.36 5.23 -3.33
C GLN A 89 -7.42 4.14 -3.87
N LEU A 90 -7.91 2.90 -3.98
CA LEU A 90 -7.13 1.78 -4.52
C LEU A 90 -6.75 2.01 -5.99
N ASN A 91 -7.68 2.51 -6.80
CA ASN A 91 -7.42 2.83 -8.20
C ASN A 91 -6.40 3.97 -8.35
N LYS A 92 -6.46 5.00 -7.49
CA LYS A 92 -5.44 6.08 -7.43
C LYS A 92 -4.06 5.53 -7.07
N ASN A 93 -4.00 4.48 -6.25
CA ASN A 93 -2.76 3.80 -5.89
C ASN A 93 -2.27 2.80 -6.96
N GLY A 94 -2.95 2.70 -8.11
CA GLY A 94 -2.55 1.86 -9.25
C GLY A 94 -3.07 0.42 -9.18
N TYR A 95 -4.00 0.13 -8.29
CA TYR A 95 -4.65 -1.18 -8.21
C TYR A 95 -5.83 -1.27 -9.18
N ASN A 96 -6.19 -2.50 -9.58
CA ASN A 96 -7.38 -2.75 -10.39
C ASN A 96 -8.52 -3.18 -9.46
N SER A 97 -9.15 -2.21 -8.80
CA SER A 97 -10.14 -2.45 -7.77
C SER A 97 -11.57 -2.59 -8.32
N GLU A 98 -12.32 -3.54 -7.79
CA GLU A 98 -13.70 -3.85 -8.19
C GLU A 98 -14.59 -3.93 -6.94
N ILE A 99 -15.88 -3.60 -7.11
CA ILE A 99 -16.90 -3.72 -6.06
C ILE A 99 -17.76 -4.95 -6.35
N HIS A 100 -17.96 -5.80 -5.34
CA HIS A 100 -18.77 -7.02 -5.41
C HIS A 100 -19.89 -6.98 -4.36
N PRO A 101 -21.15 -6.79 -4.78
CA PRO A 101 -22.30 -6.94 -3.90
C PRO A 101 -22.34 -8.34 -3.28
N ALA A 102 -22.71 -8.41 -2.01
CA ALA A 102 -22.96 -9.63 -1.27
C ALA A 102 -24.46 -9.73 -0.94
N ALA A 103 -24.96 -10.96 -0.80
CA ALA A 103 -26.38 -11.21 -0.52
C ALA A 103 -26.84 -10.62 0.82
N ASN A 104 -25.92 -10.37 1.75
CA ASN A 104 -26.20 -9.75 3.05
C ASN A 104 -26.29 -8.20 3.00
N GLY A 105 -26.33 -7.59 1.81
CA GLY A 105 -26.41 -6.14 1.65
C GLY A 105 -25.09 -5.40 1.84
N PHE A 106 -23.95 -6.10 1.83
CA PHE A 106 -22.63 -5.49 1.87
C PHE A 106 -21.98 -5.41 0.48
N TYR A 107 -21.09 -4.44 0.32
CA TYR A 107 -20.31 -4.18 -0.87
C TYR A 107 -18.85 -4.47 -0.57
N ARG A 108 -18.34 -5.60 -1.09
CA ARG A 108 -16.95 -6.03 -0.93
C ARG A 108 -16.07 -5.30 -1.93
N VAL A 109 -14.91 -4.82 -1.51
CA VAL A 109 -13.96 -4.11 -2.37
C VAL A 109 -12.72 -4.97 -2.57
N SER A 110 -12.46 -5.38 -3.82
CA SER A 110 -11.25 -6.12 -4.16
C SER A 110 -10.10 -5.17 -4.45
N TYR A 111 -8.89 -5.48 -4.01
CA TYR A 111 -7.69 -4.74 -4.44
C TYR A 111 -7.11 -5.30 -5.75
N LYS A 112 -7.26 -6.60 -6.01
CA LYS A 112 -6.75 -7.26 -7.22
C LYS A 112 -7.60 -8.48 -7.60
N SER A 113 -7.65 -8.75 -8.90
CA SER A 113 -8.41 -9.85 -9.48
C SER A 113 -7.53 -10.76 -10.35
N PHE A 114 -7.87 -12.05 -10.38
CA PHE A 114 -7.10 -13.10 -11.05
C PHE A 114 -8.02 -14.10 -11.74
N SER A 115 -7.57 -14.62 -12.88
CA SER A 115 -8.19 -15.77 -13.56
C SER A 115 -7.61 -17.11 -13.09
N ASP A 116 -6.37 -17.13 -12.59
CA ASP A 116 -5.69 -18.33 -12.10
C ASP A 116 -5.74 -18.44 -10.56
N ARG A 117 -6.16 -19.62 -10.08
CA ARG A 117 -6.29 -19.91 -8.65
C ARG A 117 -4.93 -19.85 -7.93
N LYS A 118 -3.89 -20.47 -8.49
CA LYS A 118 -2.58 -20.59 -7.83
C LYS A 118 -1.96 -19.20 -7.66
N LEU A 119 -2.08 -18.34 -8.68
CA LEU A 119 -1.63 -16.95 -8.60
C LEU A 119 -2.38 -16.16 -7.51
N ALA A 120 -3.71 -16.31 -7.44
CA ALA A 120 -4.51 -15.63 -6.42
C ALA A 120 -4.11 -16.02 -4.99
N PHE A 121 -3.91 -17.32 -4.72
CA PHE A 121 -3.48 -17.80 -3.39
C PHE A 121 -2.04 -17.40 -3.05
N LYS A 122 -1.15 -17.38 -4.03
CA LYS A 122 0.22 -16.87 -3.84
C LYS A 122 0.18 -15.41 -3.43
N GLU A 123 -0.59 -14.59 -4.13
CA GLU A 123 -0.71 -13.17 -3.82
C GLU A 123 -1.39 -12.95 -2.46
N LEU A 124 -2.45 -13.70 -2.14
CA LEU A 124 -3.09 -13.66 -0.83
C LEU A 124 -2.07 -13.86 0.30
N LYS A 125 -1.18 -14.86 0.16
CA LYS A 125 -0.13 -15.11 1.16
C LYS A 125 0.83 -13.92 1.28
N ASN A 126 1.22 -13.32 0.16
CA ASN A 126 2.11 -12.15 0.15
C ASN A 126 1.45 -10.95 0.84
N VAL A 127 0.21 -10.64 0.47
CA VAL A 127 -0.54 -9.49 1.00
C VAL A 127 -0.80 -9.64 2.48
N ARG A 128 -1.12 -10.86 2.95
CA ARG A 128 -1.33 -11.10 4.38
C ARG A 128 -0.05 -11.06 5.22
N SER A 129 1.11 -11.05 4.59
CA SER A 129 2.39 -10.86 5.28
C SER A 129 2.75 -9.38 5.51
N THR A 130 1.95 -8.45 4.96
CA THR A 130 2.09 -7.01 5.23
C THR A 130 1.07 -6.57 6.28
N GLU A 131 1.44 -5.59 7.10
CA GLU A 131 0.55 -5.06 8.15
C GLU A 131 -0.69 -4.37 7.56
N GLU A 132 -0.53 -3.70 6.42
CA GLU A 132 -1.58 -2.88 5.79
C GLU A 132 -2.80 -3.70 5.35
N HIS A 133 -2.61 -4.96 4.98
CA HIS A 133 -3.63 -5.78 4.33
C HIS A 133 -3.69 -7.21 4.90
N HIS A 134 -3.29 -7.40 6.16
CA HIS A 134 -3.26 -8.71 6.83
C HIS A 134 -4.62 -9.42 6.90
N ASP A 135 -5.70 -8.65 6.94
CA ASP A 135 -7.09 -9.13 6.97
C ASP A 135 -7.65 -9.52 5.60
N THR A 136 -6.86 -9.42 4.51
CA THR A 136 -7.35 -9.74 3.16
C THR A 136 -7.89 -11.17 3.08
N TRP A 137 -9.05 -11.34 2.45
CA TRP A 137 -9.64 -12.65 2.15
C TRP A 137 -9.93 -12.84 0.66
N LEU A 138 -10.08 -14.09 0.24
CA LEU A 138 -10.35 -14.43 -1.15
C LEU A 138 -11.84 -14.62 -1.40
N TYR A 139 -12.39 -13.87 -2.36
CA TYR A 139 -13.71 -14.11 -2.92
C TYR A 139 -13.60 -14.86 -4.26
N ILE A 140 -14.31 -15.98 -4.36
CA ILE A 140 -14.40 -16.77 -5.59
C ILE A 140 -15.78 -16.53 -6.20
N LYS A 141 -15.81 -15.86 -7.35
CA LYS A 141 -17.05 -15.68 -8.12
C LYS A 141 -17.44 -17.03 -8.71
N ARG A 142 -18.68 -17.46 -8.48
CA ARG A 142 -19.18 -18.74 -9.03
C ARG A 142 -19.47 -18.60 -10.52
#